data_AF-A0A2M4BQR7-F1
#
_entry.id   AF-A0A2M4BQR7-F1
#
_cell.length_a   1.000
_cell.length_b   1.000
_cell.length_c   1.000
_cell.angle_alpha   90.00
_cell.angle_beta   90.00
_cell.angle_gamma   90.00
#
_symmetry.space_group_name_H-M   'P 1'
#
loop_
_entity.id
_entity.type
_entity.pdbx_description
1 polymer ?
#
loop_
_entity_poly.entity_id
_entity_poly.type
_entity_poly.pdbx_seq_one_letter_code
_entity_poly.pdbx_strand_id
1 'polypeptide(L)'
;MKQLQTEKKAANGKQKPGLNKKLKASKKHKQRPKPKDSEESSDEDVEPLKETRVSDEPIPRKTRWTNKQRVLVLCARGINHRDRHLMNDLKTLMPHHRAEPKMERWKTLSVVNEMCEMKHCNKVILFEGRRKRDLYMWLANVGKGPSVKFLVENVHTMGEMKLTGNCLRGSRPLLSFDESFTGQPHLALIKELLTQTFGVPNYHPKSQPFIDRVISFTYLDNRIWYRHFQILSEDGGLTEIGPRFVMNPIKIFSGSFEGVAIWENPDYQSPSKHRQILRKAASMKYLEKTKHKIDRELNAPKNTHEFDPYGEIFQGKAERKAEQLVEKEQEQPQRDQERRQIEAMQKRMKQKEAMRKLKLAAAKKNALKKASKINPRKRSTERPGIKKGMANGKGKRQMNGRGK
;
A
#
# COMPACT_ATOMS: atom_id res chain seq x y z
N MET A 1 -36.45 -55.60 -47.48
CA MET A 1 -37.39 -56.62 -46.93
C MET A 1 -37.31 -56.62 -45.41
N LYS A 2 -38.38 -57.02 -44.70
CA LYS A 2 -38.46 -57.50 -43.29
C LYS A 2 -37.45 -56.88 -42.30
N GLN A 3 -37.79 -56.02 -41.33
CA GLN A 3 -38.98 -55.97 -40.45
C GLN A 3 -39.33 -57.33 -39.81
N LEU A 4 -39.18 -57.45 -38.49
CA LEU A 4 -39.79 -58.53 -37.69
C LEU A 4 -40.05 -58.11 -36.23
N GLN A 5 -41.11 -58.67 -35.65
CA GLN A 5 -41.72 -58.41 -34.33
C GLN A 5 -42.54 -59.65 -33.89
N THR A 6 -42.99 -59.81 -32.63
CA THR A 6 -42.89 -58.92 -31.45
C THR A 6 -41.74 -59.31 -30.49
N GLU A 7 -41.84 -60.03 -29.37
CA GLU A 7 -42.95 -60.73 -28.67
C GLU A 7 -43.25 -60.04 -27.29
N LYS A 8 -43.96 -60.67 -26.34
CA LYS A 8 -44.14 -60.20 -24.96
C LYS A 8 -44.21 -61.37 -23.98
N LYS A 9 -43.41 -61.37 -22.89
CA LYS A 9 -43.79 -62.13 -21.68
C LYS A 9 -43.81 -61.26 -20.44
N ALA A 10 -44.94 -61.30 -19.75
CA ALA A 10 -45.18 -60.59 -18.49
C ALA A 10 -44.84 -61.49 -17.30
N ALA A 11 -44.38 -60.89 -16.20
CA ALA A 11 -44.25 -61.53 -14.90
C ALA A 11 -44.76 -60.57 -13.82
N ASN A 12 -45.59 -61.10 -12.91
CA ASN A 12 -46.40 -60.26 -12.01
C ASN A 12 -45.64 -59.75 -10.78
N GLY A 13 -46.09 -58.59 -10.31
CA GLY A 13 -45.45 -57.80 -9.27
C GLY A 13 -45.35 -58.41 -7.87
N LYS A 14 -44.53 -57.74 -7.05
CA LYS A 14 -44.50 -57.86 -5.60
C LYS A 14 -44.77 -56.48 -4.99
N GLN A 15 -45.97 -56.29 -4.46
CA GLN A 15 -46.34 -55.08 -3.72
C GLN A 15 -45.62 -55.07 -2.36
N LYS A 16 -45.29 -53.87 -1.85
CA LYS A 16 -44.69 -53.69 -0.52
C LYS A 16 -45.80 -53.52 0.52
N PRO A 17 -45.96 -54.41 1.53
CA PRO A 17 -46.95 -54.21 2.59
C PRO A 17 -46.48 -53.12 3.58
N GLY A 18 -47.33 -52.13 3.82
CA GLY A 18 -47.04 -51.06 4.79
C GLY A 18 -47.31 -51.49 6.23
N LEU A 19 -46.30 -51.45 7.10
CA LEU A 19 -46.46 -51.78 8.53
C LEU A 19 -47.09 -50.63 9.34
N ASN A 20 -48.41 -50.47 9.23
CA ASN A 20 -49.21 -49.69 10.18
C ASN A 20 -49.37 -50.44 11.52
N LYS A 21 -48.28 -50.52 12.31
CA LYS A 21 -48.29 -51.21 13.61
C LYS A 21 -48.65 -50.24 14.75
N LYS A 22 -49.96 -50.03 14.97
CA LYS A 22 -50.46 -49.41 16.21
C LYS A 22 -50.03 -50.27 17.41
N LEU A 23 -49.18 -49.75 18.29
CA LEU A 23 -48.80 -50.43 19.53
C LEU A 23 -50.01 -50.46 20.48
N LYS A 24 -50.28 -51.63 21.07
CA LYS A 24 -51.38 -51.83 22.02
C LYS A 24 -50.97 -51.38 23.42
N ALA A 25 -51.90 -50.81 24.17
CA ALA A 25 -51.69 -50.42 25.56
C ALA A 25 -51.37 -51.63 26.46
N SER A 26 -50.35 -51.50 27.31
CA SER A 26 -49.88 -52.56 28.21
C SER A 26 -50.53 -52.46 29.59
N LYS A 27 -51.32 -53.49 29.92
CA LYS A 27 -51.69 -53.99 31.28
C LYS A 27 -51.91 -52.96 32.41
N LYS A 28 -53.17 -52.87 32.87
CA LYS A 28 -53.51 -52.36 34.21
C LYS A 28 -52.69 -53.10 35.30
N HIS A 29 -52.15 -52.38 36.27
CA HIS A 29 -51.74 -52.95 37.56
C HIS A 29 -52.76 -52.59 38.66
N LYS A 30 -52.74 -53.32 39.78
CA LYS A 30 -53.83 -53.35 40.78
C LYS A 30 -53.53 -52.42 41.96
N GLN A 31 -54.55 -51.72 42.46
CA GLN A 31 -54.43 -50.79 43.60
C GLN A 31 -54.14 -51.51 44.93
N ARG A 32 -53.45 -50.82 45.85
CA ARG A 32 -53.67 -50.84 47.31
C ARG A 32 -53.29 -49.45 47.90
N PRO A 33 -53.67 -49.12 49.16
CA PRO A 33 -54.23 -47.79 49.47
C PRO A 33 -53.26 -46.75 50.03
N LYS A 34 -53.76 -45.51 50.11
CA LYS A 34 -53.18 -44.42 50.92
C LYS A 34 -53.32 -44.71 52.42
N PRO A 35 -52.33 -44.36 53.25
CA PRO A 35 -52.59 -43.66 54.49
C PRO A 35 -52.88 -42.18 54.21
N LYS A 36 -53.83 -41.58 54.93
CA LYS A 36 -53.69 -40.20 55.39
C LYS A 36 -53.11 -40.31 56.80
N ASP A 37 -52.29 -39.35 57.20
CA ASP A 37 -52.57 -38.50 58.36
C ASP A 37 -51.78 -37.20 58.18
N SER A 38 -52.07 -36.22 59.03
CA SER A 38 -51.66 -34.82 58.85
C SER A 38 -50.95 -34.28 60.07
N GLU A 39 -49.82 -33.61 59.87
CA GLU A 39 -49.26 -32.67 60.83
C GLU A 39 -48.52 -31.56 60.07
N GLU A 40 -48.71 -30.32 60.51
CA GLU A 40 -48.04 -29.14 59.97
C GLU A 40 -46.88 -28.77 60.91
N SER A 41 -45.66 -28.66 60.36
CA SER A 41 -44.54 -28.02 61.03
C SER A 41 -43.76 -27.19 60.02
N SER A 42 -43.58 -25.91 60.33
CA SER A 42 -42.88 -24.94 59.50
C SER A 42 -41.38 -25.21 59.39
N ASP A 43 -40.85 -25.14 58.18
CA ASP A 43 -39.46 -24.79 57.88
C ASP A 43 -39.40 -23.98 56.57
N GLU A 44 -38.30 -23.26 56.38
CA GLU A 44 -38.21 -22.01 55.60
C GLU A 44 -38.43 -22.09 54.06
N ASP A 45 -38.73 -20.93 53.44
CA ASP A 45 -38.90 -20.73 52.00
C ASP A 45 -37.63 -21.08 51.18
N VAL A 46 -37.47 -22.36 50.83
CA VAL A 46 -36.47 -22.83 49.87
C VAL A 46 -37.16 -23.18 48.54
N GLU A 47 -37.05 -22.30 47.55
CA GLU A 47 -37.47 -22.64 46.17
C GLU A 47 -36.78 -23.94 45.73
N PRO A 48 -37.51 -24.97 45.25
CA PRO A 48 -36.90 -26.21 44.82
C PRO A 48 -35.96 -25.97 43.64
N LEU A 49 -34.68 -26.28 43.84
CA LEU A 49 -33.66 -26.18 42.80
C LEU A 49 -34.12 -26.94 41.55
N LYS A 50 -34.24 -26.23 40.43
CA LYS A 50 -34.73 -26.76 39.16
C LYS A 50 -33.93 -27.99 38.76
N GLU A 51 -34.64 -29.10 38.51
CA GLU A 51 -34.04 -30.41 38.18
C GLU A 51 -33.07 -30.33 37.00
N THR A 52 -33.34 -29.44 36.04
CA THR A 52 -32.44 -29.13 34.93
C THR A 52 -31.42 -28.05 35.33
N ARG A 53 -30.13 -28.40 35.33
CA ARG A 53 -29.04 -27.42 35.38
C ARG A 53 -29.10 -26.56 34.12
N VAL A 54 -28.86 -25.25 34.24
CA VAL A 54 -28.87 -24.30 33.10
C VAL A 54 -27.84 -24.68 32.01
N SER A 55 -26.84 -25.48 32.36
CA SER A 55 -25.85 -26.06 31.44
C SER A 55 -26.39 -27.16 30.52
N ASP A 56 -27.43 -27.89 30.96
CA ASP A 56 -27.94 -29.10 30.31
C ASP A 56 -29.16 -28.82 29.40
N GLU A 57 -29.73 -27.61 29.48
CA GLU A 57 -30.73 -27.16 28.51
C GLU A 57 -30.10 -27.01 27.10
N PRO A 58 -30.72 -27.60 26.05
CA PRO A 58 -30.17 -27.51 24.69
C PRO A 58 -30.26 -26.07 24.16
N ILE A 59 -29.11 -25.37 24.21
CA ILE A 59 -28.94 -23.93 23.92
C ILE A 59 -29.94 -23.43 22.87
N PRO A 60 -30.88 -22.53 23.22
CA PRO A 60 -32.00 -22.18 22.36
C PRO A 60 -31.49 -21.59 21.03
N ARG A 61 -31.66 -22.38 19.96
CA ARG A 61 -31.20 -22.04 18.60
C ARG A 61 -31.89 -20.76 18.14
N LYS A 62 -31.18 -19.63 18.22
CA LYS A 62 -31.66 -18.31 17.76
C LYS A 62 -31.96 -18.35 16.26
N THR A 63 -33.20 -18.67 15.90
CA THR A 63 -33.70 -18.95 14.53
C THR A 63 -33.57 -17.79 13.54
N ARG A 64 -33.06 -16.64 13.97
CA ARG A 64 -33.08 -15.37 13.24
C ARG A 64 -31.67 -14.87 13.00
N TRP A 65 -31.34 -14.65 11.73
CA TRP A 65 -30.11 -13.98 11.29
C TRP A 65 -30.07 -12.53 11.82
N THR A 66 -29.35 -12.32 12.92
CA THR A 66 -29.24 -11.02 13.63
C THR A 66 -28.23 -10.09 12.96
N ASN A 67 -26.98 -10.52 12.83
CA ASN A 67 -25.90 -9.72 12.27
C ASN A 67 -25.96 -9.71 10.72
N LYS A 68 -26.81 -8.86 10.14
CA LYS A 68 -27.06 -8.80 8.70
C LYS A 68 -25.96 -8.08 7.91
N GLN A 69 -24.72 -8.54 8.00
CA GLN A 69 -23.64 -8.05 7.12
C GLN A 69 -23.83 -8.53 5.67
N ARG A 70 -23.47 -7.65 4.74
CA ARG A 70 -23.41 -7.88 3.29
C ARG A 70 -22.20 -7.11 2.75
N VAL A 71 -21.32 -7.80 2.02
CA VAL A 71 -20.04 -7.27 1.55
C VAL A 71 -20.06 -7.12 0.03
N LEU A 72 -19.98 -5.90 -0.49
CA LEU A 72 -19.79 -5.67 -1.92
C LEU A 72 -18.32 -5.96 -2.29
N VAL A 73 -18.09 -6.84 -3.27
CA VAL A 73 -16.74 -7.16 -3.78
C VAL A 73 -16.62 -6.63 -5.21
N LEU A 74 -16.03 -5.44 -5.31
CA LEU A 74 -15.91 -4.61 -6.51
C LEU A 74 -14.44 -4.56 -6.98
N CYS A 75 -14.23 -4.30 -8.27
CA CYS A 75 -12.89 -4.00 -8.78
C CYS A 75 -12.91 -2.92 -9.86
N ALA A 76 -11.87 -2.08 -9.89
CA ALA A 76 -11.67 -1.06 -10.92
C ALA A 76 -11.01 -1.65 -12.17
N ARG A 77 -11.27 -1.03 -13.33
CA ARG A 77 -10.52 -1.31 -14.56
C ARG A 77 -9.00 -1.12 -14.33
N GLY A 78 -8.21 -2.15 -14.63
CA GLY A 78 -6.74 -2.13 -14.53
C GLY A 78 -6.09 -3.19 -13.63
N ILE A 79 -6.86 -4.09 -13.00
CA ILE A 79 -6.35 -5.25 -12.26
C ILE A 79 -5.68 -6.32 -13.16
N ASN A 80 -4.76 -7.10 -12.60
CA ASN A 80 -3.99 -8.16 -13.25
C ASN A 80 -4.79 -9.48 -13.41
N HIS A 81 -4.16 -10.55 -13.91
CA HIS A 81 -4.71 -11.91 -13.90
C HIS A 81 -4.78 -12.49 -12.48
N ARG A 82 -3.68 -12.41 -11.72
CA ARG A 82 -3.62 -12.95 -10.34
C ARG A 82 -4.64 -12.28 -9.42
N ASP A 83 -4.75 -10.95 -9.49
CA ASP A 83 -5.72 -10.15 -8.73
C ASP A 83 -7.18 -10.55 -9.00
N ARG A 84 -7.50 -11.01 -10.23
CA ARG A 84 -8.83 -11.52 -10.58
C ARG A 84 -9.14 -12.84 -9.88
N HIS A 85 -8.15 -13.73 -9.78
CA HIS A 85 -8.29 -14.98 -9.04
C HIS A 85 -8.42 -14.70 -7.54
N LEU A 86 -7.56 -13.85 -6.95
CA LEU A 86 -7.73 -13.42 -5.55
C LEU A 86 -9.14 -12.87 -5.26
N MET A 87 -9.69 -12.03 -6.14
CA MET A 87 -11.06 -11.52 -6.01
C MET A 87 -12.11 -12.65 -6.09
N ASN A 88 -11.91 -13.66 -6.92
CA ASN A 88 -12.81 -14.80 -7.06
C ASN A 88 -12.67 -15.79 -5.88
N ASP A 89 -11.48 -15.98 -5.34
CA ASP A 89 -11.19 -16.75 -4.13
C ASP A 89 -11.97 -16.14 -2.95
N LEU A 90 -11.85 -14.81 -2.73
CA LEU A 90 -12.61 -14.12 -1.67
C LEU A 90 -14.13 -14.21 -1.84
N LYS A 91 -14.64 -14.17 -3.08
CA LYS A 91 -16.07 -14.41 -3.38
C LYS A 91 -16.49 -15.85 -3.08
N THR A 92 -15.61 -16.82 -3.32
CA THR A 92 -15.85 -18.25 -3.03
C THR A 92 -15.80 -18.55 -1.54
N LEU A 93 -14.97 -17.82 -0.79
CA LEU A 93 -14.90 -17.89 0.67
C LEU A 93 -16.15 -17.31 1.34
N MET A 94 -16.52 -16.06 1.04
CA MET A 94 -17.55 -15.31 1.76
C MET A 94 -18.95 -15.55 1.17
N PRO A 95 -19.88 -16.25 1.86
CA PRO A 95 -21.21 -16.52 1.32
C PRO A 95 -22.11 -15.27 1.32
N HIS A 96 -21.80 -14.28 2.17
CA HIS A 96 -22.48 -12.99 2.32
C HIS A 96 -21.97 -11.90 1.34
N HIS A 97 -21.14 -12.27 0.35
CA HIS A 97 -20.68 -11.34 -0.67
C HIS A 97 -21.78 -10.96 -1.67
N ARG A 98 -21.62 -9.80 -2.31
CA ARG A 98 -22.30 -9.40 -3.54
C ARG A 98 -21.24 -9.00 -4.57
N ALA A 99 -21.35 -9.53 -5.78
CA ALA A 99 -20.40 -9.28 -6.85
C ALA A 99 -21.00 -8.27 -7.84
N GLU A 100 -20.22 -7.24 -8.17
CA GLU A 100 -20.58 -6.23 -9.18
C GLU A 100 -19.68 -6.33 -10.43
N PRO A 101 -20.13 -5.79 -11.58
CA PRO A 101 -19.26 -5.53 -12.73
C PRO A 101 -18.13 -4.56 -12.39
N LYS A 102 -17.14 -4.45 -13.29
CA LYS A 102 -15.94 -3.64 -13.04
C LYS A 102 -16.24 -2.16 -13.20
N MET A 103 -15.96 -1.37 -12.16
CA MET A 103 -16.13 0.08 -12.22
C MET A 103 -15.10 0.75 -13.15
N GLU A 104 -15.51 1.85 -13.77
CA GLU A 104 -14.63 2.83 -14.40
C GLU A 104 -13.62 3.41 -13.38
N ARG A 105 -12.45 3.87 -13.86
CA ARG A 105 -11.55 4.68 -13.03
C ARG A 105 -11.88 6.16 -13.23
N TRP A 106 -12.95 6.59 -12.57
CA TRP A 106 -13.34 7.98 -12.47
C TRP A 106 -12.53 8.72 -11.37
N LYS A 107 -12.84 10.00 -11.10
CA LYS A 107 -11.94 10.89 -10.32
C LYS A 107 -12.10 10.80 -8.79
N THR A 108 -13.31 10.64 -8.29
CA THR A 108 -13.60 10.44 -6.85
C THR A 108 -13.86 8.94 -6.60
N LEU A 109 -14.33 8.55 -5.41
CA LEU A 109 -14.70 7.17 -5.09
C LEU A 109 -16.11 7.05 -4.46
N SER A 110 -16.84 8.16 -4.32
CA SER A 110 -18.19 8.32 -3.78
C SER A 110 -19.26 7.39 -4.38
N VAL A 111 -19.29 7.20 -5.71
CA VAL A 111 -20.18 6.26 -6.44
C VAL A 111 -20.09 4.82 -5.92
N VAL A 112 -19.00 4.43 -5.26
CA VAL A 112 -18.92 3.11 -4.62
C VAL A 112 -19.92 2.99 -3.46
N ASN A 113 -20.22 4.09 -2.76
CA ASN A 113 -21.28 4.15 -1.75
C ASN A 113 -22.67 4.01 -2.41
N GLU A 114 -22.94 4.72 -3.51
CA GLU A 114 -24.19 4.62 -4.29
C GLU A 114 -24.42 3.17 -4.77
N MET A 115 -23.40 2.53 -5.35
CA MET A 115 -23.46 1.11 -5.75
C MET A 115 -23.75 0.18 -4.57
N CYS A 116 -23.24 0.50 -3.37
CA CYS A 116 -23.55 -0.28 -2.16
C CYS A 116 -24.98 -0.07 -1.68
N GLU A 117 -25.50 1.16 -1.74
CA GLU A 117 -26.87 1.48 -1.37
C GLU A 117 -27.88 0.78 -2.29
N MET A 118 -27.66 0.85 -3.62
CA MET A 118 -28.45 0.14 -4.64
C MET A 118 -28.45 -1.39 -4.48
N LYS A 119 -27.43 -1.98 -3.83
CA LYS A 119 -27.35 -3.42 -3.52
C LYS A 119 -27.62 -3.75 -2.05
N HIS A 120 -27.96 -2.75 -1.24
CA HIS A 120 -28.08 -2.81 0.22
C HIS A 120 -26.92 -3.59 0.87
N CYS A 121 -25.69 -3.10 0.68
CA CYS A 121 -24.45 -3.65 1.22
C CYS A 121 -23.84 -2.72 2.26
N ASN A 122 -23.50 -3.26 3.43
CA ASN A 122 -22.99 -2.49 4.58
C ASN A 122 -21.47 -2.27 4.49
N LYS A 123 -20.77 -3.15 3.76
CA LYS A 123 -19.31 -3.24 3.69
C LYS A 123 -18.84 -3.32 2.26
N VAL A 124 -17.62 -2.85 2.00
CA VAL A 124 -17.01 -2.86 0.67
C VAL A 124 -15.60 -3.43 0.72
N ILE A 125 -15.28 -4.28 -0.25
CA ILE A 125 -13.92 -4.56 -0.70
C ILE A 125 -13.79 -4.03 -2.14
N LEU A 126 -12.96 -3.00 -2.34
CA LEU A 126 -12.63 -2.48 -3.66
C LEU A 126 -11.18 -2.79 -4.02
N PHE A 127 -10.99 -3.58 -5.08
CA PHE A 127 -9.69 -3.83 -5.70
C PHE A 127 -9.34 -2.75 -6.73
N GLU A 128 -8.36 -1.90 -6.42
CA GLU A 128 -7.91 -0.77 -7.23
C GLU A 128 -6.53 -1.05 -7.88
N GLY A 129 -6.49 -1.84 -8.95
CA GLY A 129 -5.25 -2.13 -9.68
C GLY A 129 -4.66 -0.90 -10.39
N ARG A 130 -3.36 -0.62 -10.24
CA ARG A 130 -2.60 0.43 -10.95
C ARG A 130 -1.53 -0.17 -11.85
N ARG A 131 -1.39 0.36 -13.06
CA ARG A 131 -0.38 -0.03 -14.08
C ARG A 131 -0.31 -1.55 -14.35
N LYS A 132 -1.41 -2.28 -14.15
CA LYS A 132 -1.53 -3.75 -14.20
C LYS A 132 -0.49 -4.50 -13.33
N ARG A 133 0.02 -3.86 -12.26
CA ARG A 133 1.14 -4.37 -11.44
C ARG A 133 1.03 -4.09 -9.94
N ASP A 134 0.57 -2.91 -9.56
CA ASP A 134 0.40 -2.55 -8.15
C ASP A 134 -1.08 -2.80 -7.78
N LEU A 135 -1.35 -3.67 -6.81
CA LEU A 135 -2.71 -3.90 -6.31
C LEU A 135 -2.94 -3.11 -5.02
N TYR A 136 -3.98 -2.27 -5.01
CA TYR A 136 -4.47 -1.66 -3.78
C TYR A 136 -5.81 -2.28 -3.43
N MET A 137 -6.06 -2.48 -2.15
CA MET A 137 -7.36 -2.92 -1.63
C MET A 137 -7.87 -1.86 -0.67
N TRP A 138 -9.12 -1.45 -0.85
CA TRP A 138 -9.84 -0.63 0.11
C TRP A 138 -10.86 -1.49 0.85
N LEU A 139 -10.89 -1.36 2.17
CA LEU A 139 -11.97 -1.86 3.01
C LEU A 139 -12.76 -0.66 3.54
N ALA A 140 -14.08 -0.69 3.47
CA ALA A 140 -14.92 0.42 3.91
C ALA A 140 -16.23 -0.05 4.56
N ASN A 141 -16.70 0.73 5.53
CA ASN A 141 -18.04 0.61 6.11
C ASN A 141 -18.95 1.73 5.58
N VAL A 142 -20.01 1.34 4.86
CA VAL A 142 -20.85 2.23 4.06
C VAL A 142 -21.69 3.14 4.96
N GLY A 143 -21.93 4.37 4.51
CA GLY A 143 -22.67 5.40 5.27
C GLY A 143 -21.84 6.03 6.38
N LYS A 144 -21.44 5.26 7.40
CA LYS A 144 -20.76 5.80 8.60
C LYS A 144 -19.25 5.98 8.46
N GLY A 145 -18.59 5.32 7.49
CA GLY A 145 -17.16 5.08 7.57
C GLY A 145 -16.79 4.13 8.71
N PRO A 146 -15.50 3.91 9.02
CA PRO A 146 -14.34 4.46 8.32
C PRO A 146 -14.05 3.74 6.99
N SER A 147 -13.01 4.17 6.29
CA SER A 147 -12.40 3.39 5.20
C SER A 147 -10.88 3.34 5.31
N VAL A 148 -10.30 2.19 4.97
CA VAL A 148 -8.86 1.92 5.09
C VAL A 148 -8.31 1.48 3.75
N LYS A 149 -7.21 2.10 3.33
CA LYS A 149 -6.50 1.73 2.11
C LYS A 149 -5.27 0.91 2.45
N PHE A 150 -5.11 -0.24 1.78
CA PHE A 150 -3.96 -1.11 1.84
C PHE A 150 -3.27 -1.18 0.46
N LEU A 151 -1.94 -1.31 0.45
CA LEU A 151 -1.22 -1.95 -0.66
C LEU A 151 -1.28 -3.46 -0.41
N VAL A 152 -1.58 -4.25 -1.44
CA VAL A 152 -1.56 -5.71 -1.36
C VAL A 152 -0.33 -6.24 -2.07
N GLU A 153 0.48 -7.00 -1.32
CA GLU A 153 1.76 -7.56 -1.71
C GLU A 153 1.73 -9.09 -1.54
N ASN A 154 2.69 -9.80 -2.15
CA ASN A 154 2.89 -11.25 -2.00
C ASN A 154 1.59 -12.08 -2.16
N VAL A 155 0.76 -11.71 -3.14
CA VAL A 155 -0.49 -12.41 -3.47
C VAL A 155 -0.18 -13.78 -4.06
N HIS A 156 -0.64 -14.80 -3.33
CA HIS A 156 -0.77 -16.20 -3.71
C HIS A 156 -2.25 -16.60 -3.71
N THR A 157 -2.71 -17.24 -4.77
CA THR A 157 -4.11 -17.62 -4.99
C THR A 157 -4.37 -19.08 -4.67
N MET A 158 -5.64 -19.47 -4.43
CA MET A 158 -6.01 -20.86 -4.09
C MET A 158 -5.54 -21.88 -5.15
N GLY A 159 -5.42 -21.47 -6.41
CA GLY A 159 -4.96 -22.34 -7.51
C GLY A 159 -3.45 -22.57 -7.57
N GLU A 160 -2.68 -22.25 -6.53
CA GLU A 160 -1.22 -22.45 -6.49
C GLU A 160 -0.84 -23.76 -5.79
N MET A 161 -0.15 -24.64 -6.52
CA MET A 161 0.20 -26.04 -6.18
C MET A 161 0.82 -26.29 -4.80
N LYS A 162 1.31 -25.25 -4.10
CA LYS A 162 1.86 -25.36 -2.74
C LYS A 162 0.79 -25.35 -1.63
N LEU A 163 -0.47 -25.17 -1.99
CA LEU A 163 -1.61 -25.06 -1.07
C LEU A 163 -2.48 -26.31 -1.25
N THR A 164 -2.36 -27.26 -0.31
CA THR A 164 -3.00 -28.58 -0.40
C THR A 164 -4.29 -28.69 0.40
N GLY A 165 -4.60 -27.71 1.24
CA GLY A 165 -5.84 -27.68 2.03
C GLY A 165 -7.08 -27.39 1.18
N ASN A 166 -8.23 -27.86 1.63
CA ASN A 166 -9.55 -27.56 1.06
C ASN A 166 -10.46 -26.95 2.13
N CYS A 167 -11.62 -26.39 1.75
CA CYS A 167 -12.69 -26.10 2.72
C CYS A 167 -14.09 -26.08 2.10
N LEU A 168 -15.09 -26.33 2.93
CA LEU A 168 -16.51 -26.15 2.64
C LEU A 168 -16.79 -24.69 2.24
N ARG A 169 -17.23 -24.50 1.00
CA ARG A 169 -17.61 -23.18 0.48
C ARG A 169 -18.75 -22.59 1.31
N GLY A 170 -18.55 -21.38 1.82
CA GLY A 170 -19.50 -20.72 2.71
C GLY A 170 -19.50 -21.19 4.17
N SER A 171 -18.59 -22.06 4.63
CA SER A 171 -18.45 -22.35 6.07
C SER A 171 -18.07 -21.11 6.87
N ARG A 172 -18.34 -21.12 8.18
CA ARG A 172 -18.02 -20.00 9.06
C ARG A 172 -16.55 -20.11 9.49
N PRO A 173 -15.67 -19.17 9.10
CA PRO A 173 -14.27 -19.21 9.51
C PRO A 173 -14.13 -18.80 10.97
N LEU A 174 -13.16 -19.39 11.68
CA LEU A 174 -12.59 -18.76 12.87
C LEU A 174 -11.68 -17.61 12.40
N LEU A 175 -11.69 -16.48 13.11
CA LEU A 175 -10.79 -15.36 12.85
C LEU A 175 -9.76 -15.27 13.99
N SER A 176 -8.53 -15.68 13.70
CA SER A 176 -7.38 -15.52 14.59
C SER A 176 -6.73 -14.16 14.31
N PHE A 177 -6.54 -13.37 15.36
CA PHE A 177 -5.81 -12.10 15.31
C PHE A 177 -4.67 -12.15 16.31
N ASP A 178 -3.50 -11.70 15.87
CA ASP A 178 -2.34 -11.45 16.71
C ASP A 178 -2.62 -10.38 17.79
N GLU A 179 -1.90 -10.45 18.91
CA GLU A 179 -2.08 -9.57 20.08
C GLU A 179 -1.76 -8.10 19.76
N SER A 180 -0.80 -7.86 18.86
CA SER A 180 -0.42 -6.54 18.34
C SER A 180 -1.62 -5.69 17.89
N PHE A 181 -2.68 -6.33 17.39
CA PHE A 181 -3.90 -5.63 16.96
C PHE A 181 -4.71 -5.00 18.09
N THR A 182 -4.50 -5.43 19.34
CA THR A 182 -5.15 -4.85 20.51
C THR A 182 -4.34 -3.67 21.06
N GLY A 183 -3.00 -3.72 20.95
CA GLY A 183 -2.10 -2.70 21.54
C GLY A 183 -2.08 -1.35 20.81
N GLN A 184 -2.32 -1.30 19.50
CA GLN A 184 -2.29 -0.06 18.73
C GLN A 184 -3.70 0.35 18.23
N PRO A 185 -4.18 1.59 18.46
CA PRO A 185 -5.57 1.96 18.19
C PRO A 185 -5.95 1.92 16.71
N HIS A 186 -5.00 2.19 15.81
CA HIS A 186 -5.23 2.09 14.37
C HIS A 186 -5.33 0.63 13.90
N LEU A 187 -4.61 -0.30 14.55
CA LEU A 187 -4.75 -1.74 14.32
C LEU A 187 -6.03 -2.28 14.93
N ALA A 188 -6.48 -1.79 16.09
CA ALA A 188 -7.75 -2.18 16.70
C ALA A 188 -8.95 -1.83 15.79
N LEU A 189 -8.94 -0.62 15.19
CA LEU A 189 -9.92 -0.22 14.17
C LEU A 189 -9.88 -1.14 12.94
N ILE A 190 -8.68 -1.55 12.50
CA ILE A 190 -8.51 -2.49 11.38
C ILE A 190 -9.01 -3.89 11.76
N LYS A 191 -8.75 -4.38 12.97
CA LYS A 191 -9.22 -5.67 13.50
C LYS A 191 -10.75 -5.74 13.51
N GLU A 192 -11.42 -4.68 13.95
CA GLU A 192 -12.89 -4.61 13.89
C GLU A 192 -13.42 -4.58 12.45
N LEU A 193 -12.82 -3.76 11.57
CA LEU A 193 -13.22 -3.69 10.16
C LEU A 193 -13.01 -5.03 9.42
N LEU A 194 -11.89 -5.73 9.70
CA LEU A 194 -11.62 -7.08 9.18
C LEU A 194 -12.62 -8.09 9.73
N THR A 195 -12.91 -8.05 11.04
CA THR A 195 -13.90 -8.92 11.71
C THR A 195 -15.28 -8.79 11.09
N GLN A 196 -15.78 -7.56 10.89
CA GLN A 196 -17.07 -7.31 10.26
C GLN A 196 -17.12 -7.62 8.76
N THR A 197 -15.97 -7.74 8.09
CA THR A 197 -15.88 -8.01 6.64
C THR A 197 -15.74 -9.50 6.35
N PHE A 198 -14.71 -10.14 6.90
CA PHE A 198 -14.40 -11.55 6.68
C PHE A 198 -15.24 -12.49 7.57
N GLY A 199 -15.77 -12.00 8.69
CA GLY A 199 -16.66 -12.76 9.56
C GLY A 199 -17.97 -13.12 8.85
N VAL A 200 -18.24 -14.42 8.72
CA VAL A 200 -19.48 -14.93 8.15
C VAL A 200 -20.58 -14.91 9.23
N PRO A 201 -21.67 -14.16 9.05
CA PRO A 201 -22.69 -14.03 10.08
C PRO A 201 -23.45 -15.34 10.29
N ASN A 202 -23.82 -15.62 11.54
CA ASN A 202 -24.52 -16.85 11.89
C ASN A 202 -25.93 -16.89 11.28
N TYR A 203 -26.36 -18.08 10.86
CA TYR A 203 -27.61 -18.33 10.12
C TYR A 203 -27.78 -17.52 8.83
N HIS A 204 -26.68 -17.21 8.12
CA HIS A 204 -26.78 -16.67 6.77
C HIS A 204 -27.38 -17.74 5.82
N PRO A 205 -28.30 -17.40 4.89
CA PRO A 205 -28.98 -18.40 4.03
C PRO A 205 -28.06 -19.22 3.09
N LYS A 206 -26.77 -18.89 3.03
CA LYS A 206 -25.73 -19.62 2.29
C LYS A 206 -24.54 -20.05 3.15
N SER A 207 -24.60 -19.91 4.48
CA SER A 207 -23.52 -20.38 5.36
C SER A 207 -23.71 -21.84 5.73
N GLN A 208 -22.65 -22.64 5.62
CA GLN A 208 -22.64 -24.00 6.17
C GLN A 208 -22.55 -23.96 7.72
N PRO A 209 -23.13 -24.95 8.42
CA PRO A 209 -23.16 -24.95 9.89
C PRO A 209 -21.78 -25.25 10.51
N PHE A 210 -20.97 -26.07 9.84
CA PHE A 210 -19.67 -26.52 10.32
C PHE A 210 -18.60 -25.43 10.24
N ILE A 211 -17.62 -25.54 11.13
CA ILE A 211 -16.42 -24.72 11.21
C ILE A 211 -15.25 -25.62 10.79
N ASP A 212 -14.65 -25.29 9.65
CA ASP A 212 -13.75 -26.18 8.90
C ASP A 212 -12.44 -25.46 8.51
N ARG A 213 -12.33 -24.17 8.87
CA ARG A 213 -11.24 -23.29 8.45
C ARG A 213 -10.98 -22.13 9.39
N VAL A 214 -9.72 -21.69 9.40
CA VAL A 214 -9.23 -20.54 10.17
C VAL A 214 -8.65 -19.50 9.22
N ILE A 215 -9.07 -18.25 9.35
CA ILE A 215 -8.36 -17.10 8.78
C ILE A 215 -7.48 -16.52 9.88
N SER A 216 -6.18 -16.37 9.62
CA SER A 216 -5.23 -15.76 10.55
C SER A 216 -4.73 -14.43 10.01
N PHE A 217 -4.70 -13.44 10.90
CA PHE A 217 -4.14 -12.11 10.68
C PHE A 217 -2.97 -11.91 11.66
N THR A 218 -1.73 -12.03 11.15
CA THR A 218 -0.51 -11.76 11.93
C THR A 218 0.03 -10.38 11.59
N TYR A 219 0.49 -9.59 12.58
CA TYR A 219 1.15 -8.32 12.33
C TYR A 219 2.68 -8.48 12.43
N LEU A 220 3.40 -8.20 11.34
CA LEU A 220 4.86 -8.37 11.25
C LEU A 220 5.43 -7.44 10.16
N ASP A 221 6.59 -6.83 10.41
CA ASP A 221 7.25 -5.83 9.55
C ASP A 221 6.34 -4.66 9.13
N ASN A 222 5.55 -4.15 10.08
CA ASN A 222 4.50 -3.14 9.92
C ASN A 222 3.44 -3.49 8.85
N ARG A 223 3.24 -4.78 8.58
CA ARG A 223 2.28 -5.32 7.61
C ARG A 223 1.41 -6.41 8.22
N ILE A 224 0.21 -6.58 7.67
CA ILE A 224 -0.73 -7.61 8.09
C ILE A 224 -0.66 -8.78 7.12
N TRP A 225 -0.28 -9.95 7.62
CA TRP A 225 -0.21 -11.19 6.86
C TRP A 225 -1.57 -11.90 6.93
N TYR A 226 -2.23 -12.06 5.79
CA TYR A 226 -3.42 -12.90 5.65
C TYR A 226 -3.00 -14.32 5.30
N ARG A 227 -3.39 -15.28 6.14
CA ARG A 227 -3.30 -16.72 5.85
C ARG A 227 -4.65 -17.39 6.07
N HIS A 228 -4.89 -18.48 5.35
CA HIS A 228 -6.14 -19.23 5.42
C HIS A 228 -5.83 -20.73 5.46
N PHE A 229 -6.31 -21.40 6.51
CA PHE A 229 -5.98 -22.77 6.88
C PHE A 229 -7.24 -23.64 6.96
N GLN A 230 -7.13 -24.91 6.59
CA GLN A 230 -8.09 -25.96 6.89
C GLN A 230 -7.84 -26.48 8.31
N ILE A 231 -8.90 -26.90 9.01
CA ILE A 231 -8.81 -27.72 10.22
C ILE A 231 -8.95 -29.18 9.79
N LEU A 232 -7.93 -30.02 10.03
CA LEU A 232 -7.93 -31.43 9.58
C LEU A 232 -8.35 -32.40 10.68
N SER A 233 -7.90 -32.14 11.91
CA SER A 233 -8.12 -32.98 13.09
C SER A 233 -8.55 -32.12 14.28
N GLU A 234 -9.29 -32.72 15.21
CA GLU A 234 -9.71 -32.07 16.45
C GLU A 234 -8.50 -31.72 17.34
N ASP A 235 -7.37 -32.42 17.17
CA ASP A 235 -6.06 -32.14 17.77
C ASP A 235 -5.39 -30.83 17.30
N GLY A 236 -6.06 -30.04 16.44
CA GLY A 236 -5.57 -28.73 15.99
C GLY A 236 -4.64 -28.75 14.77
N GLY A 237 -4.60 -29.86 14.01
CA GLY A 237 -3.81 -29.95 12.77
C GLY A 237 -4.31 -29.00 11.67
N LEU A 238 -3.43 -28.10 11.19
CA LEU A 238 -3.75 -27.07 10.18
C LEU A 238 -2.94 -27.22 8.88
N THR A 239 -3.59 -27.05 7.72
CA THR A 239 -2.94 -26.99 6.38
C THR A 239 -3.32 -25.71 5.63
N GLU A 240 -2.37 -25.04 4.95
CA GLU A 240 -2.67 -23.83 4.16
C GLU A 240 -3.55 -24.16 2.91
N ILE A 241 -4.71 -23.50 2.81
CA ILE A 241 -5.64 -23.51 1.64
C ILE A 241 -5.34 -22.32 0.71
N GLY A 242 -5.01 -21.18 1.31
CA GLY A 242 -5.01 -19.88 0.64
C GLY A 242 -6.40 -19.29 0.38
N PRO A 243 -6.49 -18.09 -0.23
CA PRO A 243 -5.36 -17.30 -0.72
C PRO A 243 -4.49 -16.78 0.44
N ARG A 244 -3.27 -16.41 0.12
CA ARG A 244 -2.29 -15.85 1.06
C ARG A 244 -1.78 -14.54 0.49
N PHE A 245 -1.79 -13.48 1.29
CA PHE A 245 -1.34 -12.16 0.83
C PHE A 245 -0.94 -11.29 2.01
N VAL A 246 -0.19 -10.22 1.74
CA VAL A 246 0.27 -9.26 2.73
C VAL A 246 -0.41 -7.91 2.46
N MET A 247 -1.01 -7.32 3.48
CA MET A 247 -1.63 -6.00 3.44
C MET A 247 -0.74 -5.00 4.18
N ASN A 248 -0.16 -4.05 3.45
CA ASN A 248 0.53 -2.90 4.03
C ASN A 248 -0.46 -1.73 4.17
N PRO A 249 -0.83 -1.32 5.40
CA PRO A 249 -1.79 -0.22 5.61
C PRO A 249 -1.18 1.12 5.19
N ILE A 250 -1.94 1.92 4.44
CA ILE A 250 -1.48 3.20 3.87
C ILE A 250 -2.06 4.39 4.64
N LYS A 251 -3.39 4.48 4.68
CA LYS A 251 -4.15 5.57 5.29
C LYS A 251 -5.51 5.04 5.77
N ILE A 252 -5.99 5.62 6.87
CA ILE A 252 -7.35 5.44 7.41
C ILE A 252 -8.08 6.78 7.24
N PHE A 253 -9.26 6.76 6.63
CA PHE A 253 -10.12 7.91 6.39
C PHE A 253 -11.36 7.85 7.30
N SER A 254 -11.87 9.01 7.71
CA SER A 254 -13.05 9.10 8.58
C SER A 254 -14.33 8.60 7.92
N GLY A 255 -14.53 8.90 6.64
CA GLY A 255 -15.71 8.50 5.87
C GLY A 255 -15.51 7.22 5.03
N SER A 256 -16.57 6.81 4.35
CA SER A 256 -16.52 5.73 3.36
C SER A 256 -16.03 6.28 2.01
N PHE A 257 -14.77 6.01 1.67
CA PHE A 257 -14.05 6.53 0.49
C PHE A 257 -13.86 8.05 0.42
N GLU A 258 -14.27 8.78 1.45
CA GLU A 258 -14.24 10.24 1.55
C GLU A 258 -13.84 10.68 2.97
N GLY A 259 -13.70 12.00 3.17
CA GLY A 259 -13.33 12.59 4.45
C GLY A 259 -11.82 12.74 4.67
N VAL A 260 -11.45 13.15 5.88
CA VAL A 260 -10.06 13.43 6.25
C VAL A 260 -9.34 12.13 6.59
N ALA A 261 -8.06 12.03 6.25
CA ALA A 261 -7.21 10.94 6.72
C ALA A 261 -6.91 11.14 8.22
N ILE A 262 -7.45 10.26 9.07
CA ILE A 262 -7.23 10.25 10.53
C ILE A 262 -5.81 9.76 10.84
N TRP A 263 -5.31 8.82 10.03
CA TRP A 263 -4.00 8.20 10.21
C TRP A 263 -3.35 7.89 8.86
N GLU A 264 -2.03 8.00 8.80
CA GLU A 264 -1.18 7.67 7.66
C GLU A 264 0.05 6.91 8.15
N ASN A 265 0.43 5.86 7.43
CA ASN A 265 1.61 5.06 7.74
C ASN A 265 2.90 5.84 7.32
N PRO A 266 3.79 6.20 8.25
CA PRO A 266 5.03 6.92 7.92
C PRO A 266 6.02 6.05 7.12
N ASP A 267 6.02 4.73 7.34
CA ASP A 267 6.95 3.78 6.71
C ASP A 267 6.53 3.41 5.28
N TYR A 268 5.27 3.71 4.91
CA TYR A 268 4.70 3.29 3.64
C TYR A 268 5.38 4.00 2.45
N GLN A 269 6.15 3.25 1.67
CA GLN A 269 6.69 3.68 0.40
C GLN A 269 5.90 3.09 -0.77
N SER A 270 5.25 3.94 -1.57
CA SER A 270 4.53 3.44 -2.75
C SER A 270 5.47 2.72 -3.73
N PRO A 271 5.05 1.61 -4.37
CA PRO A 271 5.89 0.87 -5.33
C PRO A 271 6.38 1.74 -6.50
N SER A 272 5.64 2.80 -6.85
CA SER A 272 6.08 3.76 -7.87
C SER A 272 7.18 4.71 -7.36
N LYS A 273 7.18 5.13 -6.09
CA LYS A 273 8.30 5.87 -5.46
C LYS A 273 9.53 4.97 -5.32
N HIS A 274 9.36 3.74 -4.84
CA HIS A 274 10.45 2.76 -4.73
C HIS A 274 11.14 2.50 -6.08
N ARG A 275 10.36 2.24 -7.15
CA ARG A 275 10.92 2.07 -8.51
C ARG A 275 11.55 3.36 -9.08
N GLN A 276 11.11 4.54 -8.65
CA GLN A 276 11.76 5.80 -9.02
C GLN A 276 13.12 5.96 -8.31
N ILE A 277 13.22 5.56 -7.04
CA ILE A 277 14.49 5.54 -6.29
C ILE A 277 15.48 4.58 -6.94
N LEU A 278 15.08 3.34 -7.26
CA LEU A 278 15.93 2.38 -7.96
C LEU A 278 16.43 2.90 -9.33
N ARG A 279 15.55 3.55 -10.11
CA ARG A 279 15.92 4.19 -11.38
C ARG A 279 16.88 5.36 -11.19
N LYS A 280 16.69 6.18 -10.15
CA LYS A 280 17.62 7.26 -9.81
C LYS A 280 19.00 6.70 -9.42
N ALA A 281 19.05 5.66 -8.59
CA ALA A 281 20.29 4.98 -8.21
C ALA A 281 21.04 4.42 -9.42
N ALA A 282 20.34 3.74 -10.34
CA ALA A 282 20.93 3.28 -11.60
C ALA A 282 21.46 4.44 -12.48
N SER A 283 20.73 5.55 -12.54
CA SER A 283 21.18 6.76 -13.27
C SER A 283 22.36 7.46 -12.61
N MET A 284 22.47 7.45 -11.28
CA MET A 284 23.59 8.07 -10.55
C MET A 284 24.88 7.30 -10.81
N LYS A 285 24.85 5.95 -10.85
CA LYS A 285 26.01 5.13 -11.25
C LYS A 285 26.59 5.48 -12.63
N TYR A 286 25.76 5.90 -13.59
CA TYR A 286 26.22 6.37 -14.90
C TYR A 286 26.89 7.75 -14.83
N LEU A 287 26.31 8.67 -14.04
CA LEU A 287 26.89 10.00 -13.80
C LEU A 287 28.20 9.90 -13.03
N GLU A 288 28.28 9.04 -12.01
CA GLU A 288 29.48 8.71 -11.25
C GLU A 288 30.58 8.14 -12.17
N LYS A 289 30.27 7.17 -13.04
CA LYS A 289 31.23 6.63 -14.01
C LYS A 289 31.74 7.70 -14.99
N THR A 290 30.85 8.56 -15.48
CA THR A 290 31.23 9.68 -16.37
C THR A 290 32.10 10.70 -15.63
N LYS A 291 31.75 11.04 -14.39
CA LYS A 291 32.55 11.92 -13.53
C LYS A 291 33.93 11.32 -13.25
N HIS A 292 34.02 10.05 -12.86
CA HIS A 292 35.32 9.38 -12.66
C HIS A 292 36.18 9.32 -13.92
N LYS A 293 35.58 9.23 -15.11
CA LYS A 293 36.34 9.38 -16.37
C LYS A 293 36.92 10.79 -16.52
N ILE A 294 36.10 11.83 -16.34
CA ILE A 294 36.54 13.24 -16.44
C ILE A 294 37.57 13.56 -15.34
N ASP A 295 37.33 13.15 -14.10
CA ASP A 295 38.27 13.32 -12.98
C ASP A 295 39.60 12.59 -13.27
N ARG A 296 39.59 11.42 -13.94
CA ARG A 296 40.82 10.74 -14.36
C ARG A 296 41.54 11.47 -15.51
N GLU A 297 40.81 12.05 -16.46
CA GLU A 297 41.39 12.82 -17.57
C GLU A 297 41.97 14.16 -17.09
N LEU A 298 41.35 14.81 -16.10
CA LEU A 298 41.83 16.05 -15.48
C LEU A 298 43.02 15.84 -14.53
N ASN A 299 43.00 14.76 -13.74
CA ASN A 299 44.09 14.42 -12.80
C ASN A 299 45.14 13.49 -13.42
N ALA A 300 45.12 13.26 -14.74
CA ALA A 300 46.19 12.52 -15.41
C ALA A 300 47.50 13.31 -15.31
N PRO A 301 48.58 12.75 -14.74
CA PRO A 301 49.87 13.43 -14.70
C PRO A 301 50.38 13.59 -16.14
N LYS A 302 50.58 14.84 -16.57
CA LYS A 302 51.06 15.14 -17.93
C LYS A 302 52.48 14.60 -18.17
N ASN A 303 53.30 14.61 -17.13
CA ASN A 303 54.59 13.95 -17.07
C ASN A 303 54.48 12.84 -16.02
N THR A 304 54.51 11.58 -16.44
CA THR A 304 54.39 10.41 -15.54
C THR A 304 55.69 10.13 -14.77
N HIS A 305 56.80 10.65 -15.27
CA HIS A 305 58.15 10.55 -14.72
C HIS A 305 58.89 11.84 -15.09
N GLU A 306 59.93 12.20 -14.36
CA GLU A 306 60.86 13.25 -14.79
C GLU A 306 61.73 12.68 -15.91
N PHE A 307 61.65 13.24 -17.12
CA PHE A 307 62.49 12.77 -18.22
C PHE A 307 63.96 13.04 -17.88
N ASP A 308 64.82 12.04 -18.13
CA ASP A 308 66.27 12.15 -17.93
C ASP A 308 66.79 13.45 -18.60
N PRO A 309 67.50 14.34 -17.87
CA PRO A 309 68.08 15.56 -18.43
C PRO A 309 68.94 15.34 -19.68
N TYR A 310 69.49 14.13 -19.85
CA TYR A 310 70.33 13.74 -20.98
C TYR A 310 69.60 12.85 -22.00
N GLY A 311 68.34 12.47 -21.75
CA GLY A 311 67.56 11.58 -22.63
C GLY A 311 67.33 12.13 -24.05
N GLU A 312 67.41 13.46 -24.21
CA GLU A 312 67.36 14.11 -25.52
C GLU A 312 68.67 14.03 -26.33
N ILE A 313 69.83 13.79 -25.70
CA ILE A 313 71.14 13.84 -26.37
C ILE A 313 71.24 12.77 -27.48
N PHE A 314 70.64 11.60 -27.26
CA PHE A 314 70.69 10.47 -28.18
C PHE A 314 69.58 10.47 -29.24
N GLN A 315 68.70 11.48 -29.27
CA GLN A 315 67.62 11.61 -30.25
C GLN A 315 67.91 12.73 -31.26
N GLY A 316 68.58 12.35 -32.36
CA GLY A 316 68.86 13.18 -33.53
C GLY A 316 70.24 12.93 -34.15
N LYS A 317 70.50 13.51 -35.33
CA LYS A 317 71.90 13.74 -35.77
C LYS A 317 72.47 14.89 -34.96
N ALA A 318 73.62 14.70 -34.32
CA ALA A 318 74.21 15.66 -33.38
C ALA A 318 74.41 17.06 -34.00
N GLU A 319 74.87 17.11 -35.26
CA GLU A 319 75.13 18.32 -36.06
C GLU A 319 73.95 19.32 -35.98
N ARG A 320 72.76 18.89 -36.40
CA ARG A 320 71.54 19.71 -36.41
C ARG A 320 71.09 20.16 -35.02
N LYS A 321 71.49 19.42 -33.97
CA LYS A 321 71.12 19.75 -32.59
C LYS A 321 72.09 20.79 -32.00
N ALA A 322 73.35 20.81 -32.43
CA ALA A 322 74.29 21.89 -32.14
C ALA A 322 73.90 23.20 -32.85
N GLU A 323 73.54 23.14 -34.14
CA GLU A 323 73.03 24.31 -34.89
C GLU A 323 71.82 24.95 -34.19
N GLN A 324 70.82 24.14 -33.81
CA GLN A 324 69.63 24.60 -33.08
C GLN A 324 69.90 25.09 -31.66
N LEU A 325 71.02 24.72 -31.02
CA LEU A 325 71.41 25.27 -29.72
C LEU A 325 72.01 26.66 -29.88
N VAL A 326 72.93 26.84 -30.83
CA VAL A 326 73.53 28.14 -31.17
C VAL A 326 72.47 29.14 -31.62
N GLU A 327 71.53 28.73 -32.47
CA GLU A 327 70.40 29.56 -32.90
C GLU A 327 69.51 29.96 -31.69
N LYS A 328 69.17 28.99 -30.83
CA LYS A 328 68.37 29.26 -29.62
C LYS A 328 69.07 30.21 -28.64
N GLU A 329 70.39 30.13 -28.50
CA GLU A 329 71.22 31.02 -27.68
C GLU A 329 71.22 32.46 -28.21
N GLN A 330 71.40 32.65 -29.53
CA GLN A 330 71.32 33.96 -30.18
C GLN A 330 69.92 34.61 -30.01
N GLU A 331 68.86 33.80 -30.01
CA GLU A 331 67.49 34.25 -29.76
C GLU A 331 67.16 34.51 -28.27
N GLN A 332 67.89 33.95 -27.30
CA GLN A 332 67.59 34.13 -25.86
C GLN A 332 67.48 35.61 -25.44
N PRO A 333 68.42 36.52 -25.75
CA PRO A 333 68.31 37.92 -25.33
C PRO A 333 67.08 38.64 -25.92
N GLN A 334 66.57 38.21 -27.07
CA GLN A 334 65.34 38.76 -27.66
C GLN A 334 64.11 38.25 -26.89
N ARG A 335 64.00 36.93 -26.69
CA ARG A 335 62.92 36.31 -25.91
C ARG A 335 62.85 36.83 -24.47
N ASP A 336 63.99 37.15 -23.87
CA ASP A 336 64.06 37.73 -22.53
C ASP A 336 63.60 39.19 -22.49
N GLN A 337 63.90 39.97 -23.53
CA GLN A 337 63.34 41.32 -23.68
C GLN A 337 61.82 41.28 -23.87
N GLU A 338 61.30 40.39 -24.72
CA GLU A 338 59.85 40.20 -24.89
C GLU A 338 59.17 39.79 -23.58
N ARG A 339 59.72 38.81 -22.85
CA ARG A 339 59.20 38.39 -21.53
C ARG A 339 59.16 39.55 -20.54
N ARG A 340 60.22 40.37 -20.47
CA ARG A 340 60.28 41.57 -19.60
C ARG A 340 59.25 42.62 -20.02
N GLN A 341 59.04 42.83 -21.32
CA GLN A 341 58.00 43.75 -21.84
C GLN A 341 56.58 43.26 -21.50
N ILE A 342 56.29 41.98 -21.70
CA ILE A 342 54.99 41.35 -21.39
C ILE A 342 54.73 41.43 -19.87
N GLU A 343 55.72 41.12 -19.03
CA GLU A 343 55.56 41.20 -17.58
C GLU A 343 55.36 42.65 -17.10
N ALA A 344 56.08 43.62 -17.68
CA ALA A 344 55.87 45.04 -17.43
C ALA A 344 54.47 45.52 -17.86
N MET A 345 53.95 45.02 -19.00
CA MET A 345 52.59 45.29 -19.45
C MET A 345 51.55 44.72 -18.46
N GLN A 346 51.73 43.48 -18.00
CA GLN A 346 50.87 42.88 -16.97
C GLN A 346 50.94 43.62 -15.64
N LYS A 347 52.13 44.08 -15.21
CA LYS A 347 52.30 44.93 -14.01
C LYS A 347 51.55 46.26 -14.16
N ARG A 348 51.65 46.95 -15.30
CA ARG A 348 50.85 48.17 -15.59
C ARG A 348 49.34 47.90 -15.60
N MET A 349 48.89 46.76 -16.11
CA MET A 349 47.47 46.38 -16.10
C MET A 349 46.95 46.11 -14.68
N LYS A 350 47.68 45.33 -13.87
CA LYS A 350 47.36 45.09 -12.44
C LYS A 350 47.32 46.40 -11.65
N GLN A 351 48.27 47.32 -11.89
CA GLN A 351 48.27 48.66 -11.30
C GLN A 351 47.06 49.51 -11.72
N LYS A 352 46.69 49.51 -13.02
CA LYS A 352 45.47 50.17 -13.51
C LYS A 352 44.20 49.62 -12.86
N GLU A 353 44.10 48.31 -12.68
CA GLU A 353 42.97 47.69 -11.98
C GLU A 353 42.92 48.06 -10.49
N ALA A 354 44.06 48.06 -9.80
CA ALA A 354 44.15 48.48 -8.41
C ALA A 354 43.72 49.95 -8.24
N MET A 355 44.23 50.84 -9.09
CA MET A 355 43.81 52.25 -9.18
C MET A 355 42.30 52.39 -9.45
N ARG A 356 41.74 51.60 -10.37
CA ARG A 356 40.30 51.59 -10.68
C ARG A 356 39.47 51.12 -9.48
N LYS A 357 39.87 50.04 -8.79
CA LYS A 357 39.24 49.55 -7.55
C LYS A 357 39.30 50.59 -6.44
N LEU A 358 40.45 51.27 -6.26
CA LEU A 358 40.64 52.29 -5.24
C LEU A 358 39.83 53.55 -5.52
N LYS A 359 39.75 54.02 -6.78
CA LYS A 359 38.83 55.09 -7.20
C LYS A 359 37.36 54.73 -6.96
N LEU A 360 36.96 53.48 -7.24
CA LEU A 360 35.61 52.98 -6.94
C LEU A 360 35.29 52.94 -5.44
N ALA A 361 36.26 52.54 -4.61
CA ALA A 361 36.15 52.55 -3.16
C ALA A 361 36.08 53.98 -2.60
N ALA A 362 36.88 54.91 -3.12
CA ALA A 362 36.81 56.33 -2.77
C ALA A 362 35.47 56.96 -3.17
N ALA A 363 34.97 56.67 -4.38
CA ALA A 363 33.64 57.10 -4.83
C ALA A 363 32.53 56.56 -3.92
N LYS A 364 32.58 55.27 -3.52
CA LYS A 364 31.64 54.70 -2.53
C LYS A 364 31.75 55.37 -1.16
N LYS A 365 32.96 55.62 -0.63
CA LYS A 365 33.15 56.34 0.64
C LYS A 365 32.61 57.78 0.57
N ASN A 366 32.81 58.48 -0.54
CA ASN A 366 32.28 59.83 -0.74
C ASN A 366 30.75 59.83 -0.91
N ALA A 367 30.17 58.82 -1.57
CA ALA A 367 28.72 58.63 -1.64
C ALA A 367 28.11 58.38 -0.25
N LEU A 368 28.73 57.52 0.58
CA LEU A 368 28.32 57.33 1.97
C LEU A 368 28.41 58.63 2.77
N LYS A 369 29.53 59.36 2.69
CA LYS A 369 29.69 60.67 3.36
C LYS A 369 28.70 61.74 2.88
N LYS A 370 28.19 61.64 1.64
CA LYS A 370 27.16 62.54 1.10
C LYS A 370 25.77 62.14 1.58
N ALA A 371 25.47 60.84 1.65
CA ALA A 371 24.23 60.33 2.25
C ALA A 371 24.15 60.63 3.76
N SER A 372 25.24 60.45 4.51
CA SER A 372 25.29 60.72 5.96
C SER A 372 25.32 62.21 6.32
N LYS A 373 25.30 63.12 5.34
CA LYS A 373 25.15 64.58 5.54
C LYS A 373 23.72 65.07 5.26
N ILE A 374 22.80 64.21 4.84
CA ILE A 374 21.38 64.56 4.69
C ILE A 374 20.70 64.38 6.05
N ASN A 375 20.44 65.50 6.73
CA ASN A 375 20.03 65.50 8.14
C ASN A 375 18.53 65.15 8.31
N PRO A 376 18.12 64.39 9.35
CA PRO A 376 16.76 63.85 9.46
C PRO A 376 15.78 64.86 10.08
N ARG A 377 15.18 65.74 9.26
CA ARG A 377 14.11 66.66 9.71
C ARG A 377 12.95 66.80 8.72
N LYS A 378 11.97 65.88 8.83
CA LYS A 378 10.53 66.18 8.94
C LYS A 378 9.76 64.89 9.25
N ARG A 379 8.98 64.89 10.34
CA ARG A 379 8.17 63.75 10.79
C ARG A 379 6.83 64.27 11.33
N SER A 380 5.87 64.45 10.44
CA SER A 380 4.50 64.87 10.74
C SER A 380 3.60 64.52 9.54
N THR A 381 2.45 63.88 9.83
CA THR A 381 1.12 64.06 9.20
C THR A 381 1.03 64.41 7.70
N GLU A 382 0.28 63.70 6.84
CA GLU A 382 -1.02 63.03 7.08
C GLU A 382 -1.23 61.71 6.29
N ARG A 383 -2.40 61.08 6.53
CA ARG A 383 -3.04 59.96 5.80
C ARG A 383 -4.45 60.45 5.41
N PRO A 384 -5.09 60.02 4.29
CA PRO A 384 -5.47 58.61 4.11
C PRO A 384 -5.48 58.09 2.65
N GLY A 385 -5.85 56.82 2.45
CA GLY A 385 -6.02 56.24 1.10
C GLY A 385 -5.95 54.71 1.01
N ILE A 386 -6.86 53.97 1.67
CA ILE A 386 -6.89 52.50 1.58
C ILE A 386 -7.68 52.07 0.33
N LYS A 387 -7.02 51.36 -0.61
CA LYS A 387 -7.68 50.37 -1.48
C LYS A 387 -6.85 49.08 -1.56
N LYS A 388 -7.51 47.95 -1.31
CA LYS A 388 -6.95 46.58 -1.43
C LYS A 388 -6.95 46.17 -2.91
N GLY A 389 -5.98 45.38 -3.38
CA GLY A 389 -5.91 45.00 -4.80
C GLY A 389 -4.88 43.94 -5.19
N MET A 390 -5.09 42.69 -4.74
CA MET A 390 -4.68 41.42 -5.37
C MET A 390 -3.33 41.32 -6.13
N ALA A 391 -2.41 40.52 -5.58
CA ALA A 391 -1.28 40.00 -6.36
C ALA A 391 -1.74 38.91 -7.35
N ASN A 392 -1.62 39.19 -8.65
CA ASN A 392 -1.55 38.25 -9.76
C ASN A 392 -0.70 38.94 -10.85
N GLY A 393 0.11 38.27 -11.66
CA GLY A 393 0.12 36.84 -11.96
C GLY A 393 0.20 36.58 -13.47
N LYS A 394 0.95 37.41 -14.20
CA LYS A 394 1.29 37.38 -15.64
C LYS A 394 2.42 38.41 -15.86
N GLY A 395 3.33 38.24 -16.83
CA GLY A 395 3.45 37.12 -17.77
C GLY A 395 4.71 37.21 -18.64
N LYS A 396 4.79 36.28 -19.60
CA LYS A 396 5.87 36.12 -20.59
C LYS A 396 6.23 37.43 -21.31
N ARG A 397 7.50 37.56 -21.71
CA ARG A 397 7.89 38.30 -22.93
C ARG A 397 8.52 37.31 -23.91
N GLN A 398 8.03 37.28 -25.15
CA GLN A 398 8.60 36.46 -26.23
C GLN A 398 9.84 37.16 -26.79
N MET A 399 10.81 36.38 -27.28
CA MET A 399 11.78 36.89 -28.26
C MET A 399 11.17 36.77 -29.66
N ASN A 400 11.04 37.90 -30.36
CA ASN A 400 10.89 37.88 -31.81
C ASN A 400 12.29 37.85 -32.43
N GLY A 401 12.69 36.73 -33.01
CA GLY A 401 13.90 36.60 -33.81
C GLY A 401 13.55 36.42 -35.28
N ARG A 402 13.57 37.51 -36.06
CA ARG A 402 13.61 37.42 -37.53
C ARG A 402 15.08 37.23 -37.96
N GLY A 403 15.43 36.02 -38.37
CA GLY A 403 16.56 35.75 -39.26
C GLY A 403 16.07 35.60 -40.69
N LYS A 404 16.96 35.81 -41.67
CA LYS A 404 16.68 35.49 -43.09
C LYS A 404 16.86 33.99 -43.33
#